data_AF-A0A821FXX7-F1
#
_entry.id   AF-A0A821FXX7-F1
#
_cell.length_a   1.000
_cell.length_b   1.000
_cell.length_c   1.000
_cell.angle_alpha   90.00
_cell.angle_beta   90.00
_cell.angle_gamma   90.00
#
_symmetry.space_group_name_H-M   'P 1'
#
loop_
_entity.id
_entity.type
_entity.pdbx_description
1 polymer ?
#
loop_
_entity_poly.entity_id
_entity_poly.type
_entity_poly.pdbx_seq_one_letter_code
_entity_poly.pdbx_strand_id
1 'polypeptide(L)'
;MFGFFLQDLNQQLRQAHTDFISTRLHTNDLIVKTYRGQTMSRTEIELLYEDNIITDQRIVINSLFSTSYDRLVALHFLPEPEQLEEQLERVLFEVKIDAHQQQTHSFSDVSQLSAIPDESEILFMTGTHFYIDAGSIKYDESEKVWIVKLKLAEDFHMKQDKDFIYSLNDDKKTLKNCIAILLDNIRHALPEELDKIFDGLLHMYPQNAKWISALKFHCLAKYYQYPDRMSYTEALRNYNKALSLWSECINDHNDRLNHAVDIGKLYKDLAWFYQYNMNDNQLADSHYNLSIELNQLAHASAATSANEHIDLLHRLSDIYENKMKLITRELNRKQDYGLLAINFKQEEIQARKNRNDFSDYDQIIISTGQIARLYKAINKYDEALFWYEKVLEIELREEPICYYSIDEIYKEIIQIYTDRQNPGDYQLVEKYKLMMHENLLKMNHVSSEFDYSDKDEKTEITRGHL
;
A
#
# COMPACT_ATOMS: atom_id res chain seq x y z
N MET A 1 -5.33 -3.62 0.88
CA MET A 1 -4.80 -4.89 1.40
C MET A 1 -4.79 -4.94 2.92
N PHE A 2 -4.26 -3.93 3.62
CA PHE A 2 -4.23 -3.92 5.10
C PHE A 2 -5.61 -4.09 5.76
N GLY A 3 -6.64 -3.36 5.31
CA GLY A 3 -8.01 -3.51 5.84
C GLY A 3 -8.63 -4.90 5.59
N PHE A 4 -8.36 -5.49 4.42
CA PHE A 4 -8.80 -6.86 4.08
C PHE A 4 -8.09 -7.92 4.92
N PHE A 5 -6.76 -7.82 5.03
CA PHE A 5 -5.96 -8.70 5.87
C PHE A 5 -6.41 -8.62 7.33
N LEU A 6 -6.64 -7.41 7.84
CA LEU A 6 -7.20 -7.22 9.18
C LEU A 6 -8.59 -7.83 9.32
N GLN A 7 -9.48 -7.67 8.33
CA GLN A 7 -10.83 -8.26 8.39
C GLN A 7 -10.80 -9.79 8.39
N ASP A 8 -10.02 -10.40 7.49
CA ASP A 8 -9.86 -11.85 7.39
C ASP A 8 -9.20 -12.41 8.67
N LEU A 9 -8.12 -11.79 9.13
CA LEU A 9 -7.46 -12.16 10.38
C LEU A 9 -8.41 -12.04 11.58
N ASN A 10 -9.19 -10.96 11.66
CA ASN A 10 -10.19 -10.76 12.71
C ASN A 10 -11.32 -11.81 12.64
N GLN A 11 -11.70 -12.26 11.45
CA GLN A 11 -12.67 -13.35 11.27
C GLN A 11 -12.11 -14.70 11.71
N GLN A 12 -10.88 -15.03 11.31
CA GLN A 12 -10.20 -16.25 11.74
C GLN A 12 -9.99 -16.27 13.26
N LEU A 13 -9.62 -15.12 13.84
CA LEU A 13 -9.44 -14.98 15.28
C LEU A 13 -10.77 -15.11 16.04
N ARG A 14 -11.91 -14.66 15.49
CA ARG A 14 -13.25 -14.92 16.05
C ARG A 14 -13.55 -16.42 16.14
N GLN A 15 -13.22 -17.16 15.09
CA GLN A 15 -13.41 -18.60 15.06
C GLN A 15 -12.51 -19.29 16.09
N ALA A 16 -11.21 -18.99 16.05
CA ALA A 16 -10.24 -19.54 16.99
C ALA A 16 -10.54 -19.17 18.45
N HIS A 17 -11.09 -17.98 18.72
CA HIS A 17 -11.50 -17.52 20.06
C HIS A 17 -12.60 -18.41 20.64
N THR A 18 -13.56 -18.83 19.82
CA THR A 18 -14.67 -19.69 20.27
C THR A 18 -14.14 -21.05 20.73
N ASP A 19 -13.22 -21.64 19.97
CA ASP A 19 -12.58 -22.91 20.29
C ASP A 19 -11.69 -22.78 21.54
N PHE A 20 -10.96 -21.67 21.65
CA PHE A 20 -10.11 -21.38 22.81
C PHE A 20 -10.91 -21.23 24.11
N ILE A 21 -11.96 -20.41 24.12
CA ILE A 21 -12.81 -20.20 25.31
C ILE A 21 -13.55 -21.48 25.68
N SER A 22 -14.14 -22.19 24.72
CA SER A 22 -14.85 -23.44 25.01
C SER A 22 -13.92 -24.48 25.66
N THR A 23 -12.70 -24.64 25.15
CA THR A 23 -11.70 -25.53 25.73
C THR A 23 -11.38 -25.16 27.18
N ARG A 24 -11.15 -23.87 27.47
CA ARG A 24 -10.82 -23.38 28.81
C ARG A 24 -11.97 -23.51 29.81
N LEU A 25 -13.21 -23.27 29.37
CA LEU A 25 -14.41 -23.52 30.18
C LEU A 25 -14.55 -25.01 30.53
N HIS A 26 -14.18 -25.91 29.61
CA HIS A 26 -14.20 -27.35 29.87
C HIS A 26 -13.10 -27.82 30.82
N THR A 27 -11.90 -27.25 30.74
CA THR A 27 -10.76 -27.61 31.61
C THR A 27 -10.76 -26.89 32.96
N ASN A 28 -11.72 -25.99 33.20
CA ASN A 28 -11.81 -25.14 34.39
C ASN A 28 -10.54 -24.29 34.63
N ASP A 29 -9.86 -23.91 33.55
CA ASP A 29 -8.67 -23.05 33.56
C ASP A 29 -9.06 -21.66 33.04
N LEU A 30 -9.60 -20.86 33.95
CA LEU A 30 -10.47 -19.74 33.62
C LEU A 30 -9.74 -18.39 33.60
N ILE A 31 -8.56 -18.32 34.22
CA ILE A 31 -7.76 -17.10 34.29
C ILE A 31 -6.50 -17.30 33.47
N VAL A 32 -6.41 -16.55 32.37
CA VAL A 32 -5.22 -16.56 31.51
C VAL A 32 -4.40 -15.31 31.81
N LYS A 33 -3.09 -15.48 31.95
CA LYS A 33 -2.12 -14.40 32.09
C LYS A 33 -1.18 -14.39 30.89
N THR A 34 -1.01 -13.23 30.29
CA THR A 34 -0.09 -13.03 29.17
C THR A 34 0.71 -11.75 29.35
N TYR A 35 1.79 -11.62 28.59
CA TYR A 35 2.82 -10.61 28.77
C TYR A 35 3.21 -9.98 27.44
N ARG A 36 3.52 -8.67 27.44
CA ARG A 36 4.08 -7.98 26.28
C ARG A 36 5.09 -6.93 26.71
N GLY A 37 6.32 -7.05 26.22
CA GLY A 37 7.34 -6.01 26.33
C GLY A 37 7.25 -5.02 25.16
N GLN A 38 7.34 -3.73 25.44
CA GLN A 38 7.55 -2.68 24.44
C GLN A 38 8.19 -1.45 25.08
N THR A 39 8.71 -0.54 24.25
CA THR A 39 9.14 0.79 24.69
C THR A 39 7.97 1.77 24.64
N MET A 40 7.98 2.76 25.54
CA MET A 40 7.01 3.85 25.59
C MET A 40 7.72 5.12 26.03
N SER A 41 7.23 6.31 25.62
CA SER A 41 7.85 7.55 26.06
C SER A 41 7.63 7.77 27.57
N ARG A 42 8.61 8.41 28.23
CA ARG A 42 8.47 8.74 29.67
C ARG A 42 7.22 9.58 29.93
N THR A 43 6.90 10.53 29.04
CA THR A 43 5.71 11.38 29.16
C THR A 43 4.41 10.59 29.07
N GLU A 44 4.31 9.59 28.19
CA GLU A 44 3.12 8.72 28.12
C GLU A 44 2.96 7.89 29.40
N ILE A 45 4.05 7.36 29.97
CA ILE A 45 4.01 6.62 31.24
C ILE A 45 3.58 7.54 32.38
N GLU A 46 4.11 8.76 32.45
CA GLU A 46 3.74 9.75 33.46
C GLU A 46 2.26 10.11 33.38
N LEU A 47 1.74 10.35 32.17
CA LEU A 47 0.31 10.60 31.94
C LEU A 47 -0.57 9.42 32.37
N LEU A 48 -0.19 8.20 31.96
CA LEU A 48 -0.90 6.98 32.38
C LEU A 48 -0.84 6.80 33.89
N TYR A 49 0.32 7.05 34.50
CA TYR A 49 0.52 6.92 35.93
C TYR A 49 -0.36 7.92 36.70
N GLU A 50 -0.33 9.21 36.35
CA GLU A 50 -1.11 10.28 36.99
C GLU A 50 -2.62 10.07 36.86
N ASP A 51 -3.09 9.69 35.67
CA ASP A 51 -4.52 9.45 35.41
C ASP A 51 -5.03 8.15 36.07
N ASN A 52 -4.16 7.16 36.28
CA ASN A 52 -4.53 5.83 36.82
C ASN A 52 -4.41 5.72 38.35
N ILE A 53 -3.98 6.77 39.06
CA ILE A 53 -3.77 6.71 40.52
C ILE A 53 -5.06 6.34 41.28
N ILE A 54 -6.21 6.80 40.82
CA ILE A 54 -7.46 6.81 41.62
C ILE A 54 -8.55 5.90 41.03
N THR A 55 -8.60 5.73 39.71
CA THR A 55 -9.65 4.95 39.03
C THR A 55 -9.08 4.13 37.90
N ASP A 56 -9.72 2.99 37.63
CA ASP A 56 -9.38 2.17 36.47
C ASP A 56 -9.46 3.02 35.19
N GLN A 57 -8.38 3.02 34.43
CA GLN A 57 -8.31 3.76 33.17
C GLN A 57 -8.58 2.81 32.02
N ARG A 58 -9.49 3.18 31.14
CA ARG A 58 -9.77 2.39 29.94
C ARG A 58 -8.86 2.81 28.80
N ILE A 59 -8.19 1.84 28.19
CA ILE A 59 -7.39 2.03 26.97
C ILE A 59 -7.98 1.18 25.83
N VAL A 60 -7.79 1.67 24.61
CA VAL A 60 -8.19 0.97 23.38
C VAL A 60 -6.95 0.76 22.54
N ILE A 61 -6.72 -0.47 22.12
CA ILE A 61 -5.59 -0.80 21.25
C ILE A 61 -6.09 -0.87 19.81
N ASN A 62 -5.73 0.15 19.02
CA ASN A 62 -6.18 0.31 17.63
C ASN A 62 -5.35 -0.50 16.62
N SER A 63 -4.48 -1.38 17.10
CA SER A 63 -3.69 -2.34 16.33
C SER A 63 -3.93 -3.77 16.85
N LEU A 64 -3.40 -4.77 16.14
CA LEU A 64 -3.33 -6.12 16.70
C LEU A 64 -2.40 -6.09 17.92
N PHE A 65 -2.87 -6.66 19.02
CA PHE A 65 -2.09 -6.69 20.25
C PHE A 65 -1.60 -8.11 20.48
N SER A 66 -0.31 -8.33 20.25
CA SER A 66 0.33 -9.63 20.43
C SER A 66 0.94 -9.72 21.82
N THR A 67 0.74 -10.86 22.50
CA THR A 67 1.24 -11.14 23.85
C THR A 67 1.72 -12.59 23.92
N SER A 68 2.57 -12.92 24.88
CA SER A 68 3.04 -14.29 25.12
C SER A 68 2.52 -14.84 26.45
N TYR A 69 2.28 -16.14 26.54
CA TYR A 69 2.17 -16.82 27.84
C TYR A 69 3.46 -16.76 28.67
N ASP A 70 4.61 -16.72 27.99
CA ASP A 70 5.92 -16.71 28.63
C ASP A 70 6.39 -15.27 28.86
N ARG A 71 6.56 -14.94 30.14
CA ARG A 71 7.06 -13.64 30.58
C ARG A 71 8.48 -13.38 30.09
N LEU A 72 9.33 -14.41 29.99
CA LEU A 72 10.70 -14.28 29.52
C LEU A 72 10.76 -13.95 28.03
N VAL A 73 9.87 -14.54 27.23
CA VAL A 73 9.69 -14.19 25.81
C VAL A 73 9.31 -12.72 25.68
N ALA A 74 8.32 -12.26 26.45
CA ALA A 74 7.92 -10.85 26.44
C ALA A 74 9.04 -9.88 26.83
N LEU A 75 9.88 -10.24 27.80
CA LEU A 75 11.05 -9.44 28.18
C LEU A 75 12.13 -9.42 27.09
N HIS A 76 12.28 -10.48 26.29
CA HIS A 76 13.24 -10.54 25.20
C HIS A 76 12.95 -9.52 24.08
N PHE A 77 11.69 -9.08 23.94
CA PHE A 77 11.31 -8.02 23.01
C PHE A 77 11.65 -6.60 23.51
N LEU A 78 12.15 -6.45 24.74
CA LEU A 78 12.62 -5.16 25.25
C LEU A 78 14.09 -4.96 24.88
N PRO A 79 14.48 -3.76 24.42
CA PRO A 79 15.88 -3.44 24.23
C PRO A 79 16.63 -3.49 25.57
N GLU A 80 17.93 -3.72 25.49
CA GLU A 80 18.80 -3.61 26.66
C GLU A 80 18.82 -2.15 27.16
N PRO A 81 18.93 -1.90 28.48
CA PRO A 81 18.88 -0.54 29.04
C PRO A 81 19.89 0.42 28.40
N GLU A 82 21.04 -0.07 27.95
CA GLU A 82 22.11 0.71 27.33
C GLU A 82 21.78 1.17 25.89
N GLN A 83 20.79 0.56 25.25
CA GLN A 83 20.37 0.83 23.86
C GLN A 83 19.15 1.76 23.79
N LEU A 84 18.64 2.20 24.94
CA LEU A 84 17.40 2.97 25.05
C LEU A 84 17.66 4.46 24.74
N GLU A 85 16.84 5.06 23.87
CA GLU A 85 16.88 6.50 23.59
C GLU A 85 16.54 7.32 24.85
N GLU A 86 17.06 8.54 24.96
CA GLU A 86 16.99 9.39 26.18
C GLU A 86 15.56 9.65 26.71
N GLN A 87 14.52 9.44 25.89
CA GLN A 87 13.12 9.70 26.25
C GLN A 87 12.23 8.45 26.28
N LEU A 88 12.77 7.28 25.96
CA LEU A 88 12.04 6.02 25.97
C LEU A 88 12.28 5.27 27.29
N GLU A 89 11.29 4.49 27.68
CA GLU A 89 11.28 3.67 28.88
C GLU A 89 10.82 2.26 28.52
N ARG A 90 11.37 1.25 29.20
CA ARG A 90 10.98 -0.16 29.02
C ARG A 90 9.69 -0.43 29.79
N VAL A 91 8.68 -0.97 29.11
CA VAL A 91 7.36 -1.27 29.69
C VAL A 91 6.98 -2.73 29.45
N LEU A 92 6.55 -3.41 30.51
CA LEU A 92 5.97 -4.74 30.48
C LEU A 92 4.49 -4.66 30.83
N PHE A 93 3.64 -5.01 29.87
CA PHE A 93 2.22 -5.20 30.11
C PHE A 93 1.96 -6.61 30.65
N GLU A 94 1.28 -6.70 31.79
CA GLU A 94 0.76 -7.95 32.34
C GLU A 94 -0.75 -7.99 32.11
N VAL A 95 -1.20 -8.81 31.17
CA VAL A 95 -2.60 -8.90 30.79
C VAL A 95 -3.26 -10.06 31.52
N LYS A 96 -4.33 -9.77 32.25
CA LYS A 96 -5.21 -10.75 32.89
C LYS A 96 -6.51 -10.85 32.09
N ILE A 97 -6.78 -12.08 31.68
CA ILE A 97 -7.98 -12.46 30.93
C ILE A 97 -8.84 -13.35 31.83
N ASP A 98 -10.14 -13.09 31.88
CA ASP A 98 -11.11 -13.93 32.58
C ASP A 98 -12.04 -14.57 31.55
N ALA A 99 -11.92 -15.89 31.36
CA ALA A 99 -12.70 -16.65 30.38
C ALA A 99 -14.19 -16.75 30.74
N HIS A 100 -14.63 -16.33 31.93
CA HIS A 100 -16.05 -16.19 32.24
C HIS A 100 -16.71 -15.01 31.53
N GLN A 101 -15.92 -14.04 31.09
CA GLN A 101 -16.42 -12.86 30.40
C GLN A 101 -16.90 -13.28 29.00
N GLN A 102 -18.22 -13.41 28.83
CA GLN A 102 -18.80 -13.93 27.59
C GLN A 102 -18.90 -12.89 26.47
N GLN A 103 -18.71 -11.61 26.78
CA GLN A 103 -18.78 -10.51 25.82
C GLN A 103 -17.44 -9.78 25.85
N THR A 104 -16.46 -10.27 25.12
CA THR A 104 -15.17 -9.57 24.94
C THR A 104 -14.87 -9.47 23.46
N HIS A 105 -13.95 -8.58 23.10
CA HIS A 105 -13.32 -8.65 21.78
C HIS A 105 -12.56 -9.99 21.65
N SER A 106 -12.49 -10.52 20.44
CA SER A 106 -11.89 -11.84 20.18
C SER A 106 -10.38 -11.83 20.32
N PHE A 107 -9.88 -12.90 20.92
CA PHE A 107 -8.46 -13.20 21.07
C PHE A 107 -8.28 -14.72 21.09
N SER A 108 -7.13 -15.22 20.69
CA SER A 108 -6.87 -16.67 20.75
C SER A 108 -5.39 -16.97 20.81
N ASP A 109 -5.09 -18.22 21.16
CA ASP A 109 -3.77 -18.82 21.03
C ASP A 109 -3.51 -19.12 19.55
N VAL A 110 -2.52 -18.42 18.99
CA VAL A 110 -2.13 -18.54 17.58
C VAL A 110 -0.80 -19.27 17.44
N SER A 111 -0.28 -19.91 18.49
CA SER A 111 1.02 -20.60 18.46
C SER A 111 1.10 -21.66 17.37
N GLN A 112 -0.01 -22.34 17.07
CA GLN A 112 -0.10 -23.36 16.01
C GLN A 112 -0.12 -22.77 14.58
N LEU A 113 -0.34 -21.46 14.47
CA LEU A 113 -0.40 -20.72 13.21
C LEU A 113 0.81 -19.78 13.03
N SER A 114 1.50 -19.45 14.13
CA SER A 114 2.66 -18.56 14.13
C SER A 114 3.87 -19.20 13.44
N ALA A 115 4.67 -18.37 12.78
CA ALA A 115 5.96 -18.78 12.23
C ALA A 115 6.95 -19.20 13.32
N ILE A 116 6.74 -18.75 14.56
CA ILE A 116 7.56 -19.05 15.74
C ILE A 116 6.64 -19.59 16.85
N PRO A 117 6.27 -20.88 16.82
CA PRO A 117 5.33 -21.46 17.79
C PRO A 117 5.77 -21.37 19.25
N ASP A 118 7.08 -21.33 19.50
CA ASP A 118 7.65 -21.31 20.85
C ASP A 118 7.38 -19.99 21.59
N GLU A 119 6.98 -18.93 20.88
CA GLU A 119 6.57 -17.66 21.49
C GLU A 119 5.27 -17.77 22.29
N SER A 120 4.52 -18.87 22.15
CA SER A 120 3.28 -19.11 22.90
C SER A 120 2.31 -17.91 22.80
N GLU A 121 2.09 -17.45 21.57
CA GLU A 121 1.45 -16.18 21.27
C GLU A 121 -0.07 -16.23 21.49
N ILE A 122 -0.57 -15.28 22.30
CA ILE A 122 -1.97 -14.88 22.35
C ILE A 122 -2.14 -13.56 21.62
N LEU A 123 -2.92 -13.60 20.54
CA LEU A 123 -3.20 -12.45 19.71
C LEU A 123 -4.60 -11.91 20.01
N PHE A 124 -4.71 -10.60 20.23
CA PHE A 124 -5.98 -9.88 20.39
C PHE A 124 -6.31 -9.07 19.14
N MET A 125 -7.60 -9.05 18.78
CA MET A 125 -8.14 -8.28 17.66
C MET A 125 -7.96 -6.77 17.84
N THR A 126 -7.86 -6.05 16.73
CA THR A 126 -7.91 -4.58 16.71
C THR A 126 -9.16 -4.03 17.39
N GLY A 127 -9.03 -2.96 18.18
CA GLY A 127 -10.13 -2.37 18.93
C GLY A 127 -10.40 -3.05 20.27
N THR A 128 -9.54 -3.98 20.69
CA THR A 128 -9.67 -4.60 22.02
C THR A 128 -9.46 -3.55 23.12
N HIS A 129 -10.36 -3.59 24.08
CA HIS A 129 -10.39 -2.69 25.21
C HIS A 129 -9.77 -3.35 26.45
N PHE A 130 -8.96 -2.59 27.17
CA PHE A 130 -8.39 -3.01 28.44
C PHE A 130 -8.64 -1.96 29.51
N TYR A 131 -8.79 -2.40 30.75
CA TYR A 131 -8.69 -1.56 31.93
C TYR A 131 -7.28 -1.69 32.49
N ILE A 132 -6.64 -0.57 32.77
CA ILE A 132 -5.47 -0.52 33.63
C ILE A 132 -6.00 -0.51 35.07
N ASP A 133 -5.68 -1.55 35.85
CA ASP A 133 -6.09 -1.64 37.26
C ASP A 133 -5.55 -0.42 38.02
N ALA A 134 -6.41 0.31 38.73
CA ALA A 134 -6.01 1.53 39.45
C ALA A 134 -4.80 1.31 40.36
N GLY A 135 -3.78 2.16 40.24
CA GLY A 135 -2.54 2.09 41.02
C GLY A 135 -1.68 0.84 40.74
N SER A 136 -1.91 0.14 39.62
CA SER A 136 -1.13 -1.04 39.25
C SER A 136 0.20 -0.73 38.57
N ILE A 137 0.35 0.49 38.04
CA ILE A 137 1.57 0.93 37.37
C ILE A 137 2.68 1.09 38.40
N LYS A 138 3.78 0.36 38.22
CA LYS A 138 4.93 0.39 39.14
C LYS A 138 6.23 0.13 38.39
N TYR A 139 7.32 0.68 38.91
CA TYR A 139 8.65 0.34 38.41
C TYR A 139 9.20 -0.88 39.15
N ASP A 140 9.73 -1.84 38.40
CA ASP A 140 10.47 -2.99 38.92
C ASP A 140 11.98 -2.74 38.79
N GLU A 141 12.63 -2.51 39.93
CA GLU A 141 14.08 -2.25 40.01
C GLU A 141 14.94 -3.44 39.58
N SER A 142 14.45 -4.67 39.74
CA SER A 142 15.24 -5.87 39.45
C SER A 142 15.36 -6.11 37.94
N GLU A 143 14.28 -5.86 37.23
CA GLU A 143 14.20 -6.02 35.77
C GLU A 143 14.34 -4.71 35.01
N LYS A 144 14.42 -3.58 35.72
CA LYS A 144 14.51 -2.21 35.18
C LYS A 144 13.40 -1.94 34.18
N VAL A 145 12.15 -2.21 34.56
CA VAL A 145 10.99 -2.14 33.68
C VAL A 145 9.77 -1.58 34.42
N TRP A 146 8.98 -0.75 33.75
CA TRP A 146 7.66 -0.36 34.22
C TRP A 146 6.66 -1.48 33.98
N ILE A 147 5.99 -1.95 35.03
CA ILE A 147 4.95 -2.96 34.94
C ILE A 147 3.58 -2.26 34.92
N VAL A 148 2.78 -2.55 33.90
CA VAL A 148 1.42 -2.06 33.75
C VAL A 148 0.47 -3.26 33.72
N LYS A 149 -0.48 -3.35 34.66
CA LYS A 149 -1.43 -4.46 34.69
C LYS A 149 -2.69 -4.11 33.93
N LEU A 150 -3.01 -4.94 32.95
CA LEU A 150 -4.19 -4.82 32.12
C LEU A 150 -5.18 -5.90 32.48
N LYS A 151 -6.45 -5.55 32.52
CA LYS A 151 -7.58 -6.47 32.57
C LYS A 151 -8.40 -6.33 31.30
N LEU A 152 -8.72 -7.45 30.65
CA LEU A 152 -9.59 -7.43 29.48
C LEU A 152 -10.98 -6.87 29.84
N ALA A 153 -11.49 -5.94 29.03
CA ALA A 153 -12.78 -5.30 29.25
C ALA A 153 -13.93 -6.11 28.64
N GLU A 154 -15.11 -6.04 29.27
CA GLU A 154 -16.36 -6.56 28.70
C GLU A 154 -16.96 -5.57 27.68
N ASP A 155 -17.38 -6.09 26.54
CA ASP A 155 -17.92 -5.41 25.37
C ASP A 155 -19.43 -5.13 25.52
N PHE A 156 -19.82 -4.41 26.59
CA PHE A 156 -21.22 -4.06 26.81
C PHE A 156 -21.63 -2.86 25.93
N HIS A 157 -22.16 -3.15 24.74
CA HIS A 157 -22.89 -2.22 23.86
C HIS A 157 -22.20 -0.88 23.50
N MET A 158 -21.00 -0.93 22.91
CA MET A 158 -20.37 0.27 22.33
C MET A 158 -20.94 0.58 20.93
N LYS A 159 -21.93 1.48 20.86
CA LYS A 159 -22.42 2.05 19.59
C LYS A 159 -21.37 2.89 18.84
N GLN A 160 -20.26 3.26 19.50
CA GLN A 160 -19.22 4.14 18.95
C GLN A 160 -18.09 3.39 18.22
N ASP A 161 -17.78 2.14 18.59
CA ASP A 161 -16.74 1.33 17.91
C ASP A 161 -17.17 0.79 16.55
N LYS A 162 -18.47 0.83 16.32
CA LYS A 162 -19.05 0.67 14.98
C LYS A 162 -18.37 1.63 14.02
N ASP A 163 -18.07 2.88 14.36
CA ASP A 163 -17.56 3.84 13.38
C ASP A 163 -16.09 3.59 12.97
N PHE A 164 -15.23 3.06 13.84
CA PHE A 164 -13.86 2.67 13.45
C PHE A 164 -13.85 1.40 12.60
N ILE A 165 -14.55 0.35 13.04
CA ILE A 165 -14.69 -0.88 12.24
C ILE A 165 -15.48 -0.61 10.95
N TYR A 166 -16.49 0.28 10.94
CA TYR A 166 -17.22 0.68 9.74
C TYR A 166 -16.42 1.63 8.83
N SER A 167 -15.52 2.45 9.36
CA SER A 167 -14.58 3.22 8.53
C SER A 167 -13.54 2.32 7.85
N LEU A 168 -13.26 1.14 8.43
CA LEU A 168 -12.57 0.02 7.77
C LEU A 168 -13.51 -0.80 6.86
N ASN A 169 -14.83 -0.83 7.14
CA ASN A 169 -15.88 -1.47 6.33
C ASN A 169 -16.52 -0.54 5.27
N ASP A 170 -15.78 0.38 4.65
CA ASP A 170 -16.17 0.70 3.28
C ASP A 170 -15.81 -0.53 2.42
N ASP A 171 -16.65 -1.57 2.52
CA ASP A 171 -16.44 -2.90 1.96
C ASP A 171 -16.07 -2.81 0.48
N LYS A 172 -16.58 -1.79 -0.23
CA LYS A 172 -16.27 -1.53 -1.64
C LYS A 172 -14.89 -0.90 -1.82
N LYS A 173 -14.50 0.07 -0.99
CA LYS A 173 -13.18 0.72 -1.09
C LYS A 173 -12.04 -0.21 -0.66
N THR A 174 -12.22 -0.94 0.43
CA THR A 174 -11.24 -1.95 0.90
C THR A 174 -11.08 -3.04 -0.15
N LEU A 175 -12.18 -3.50 -0.74
CA LEU A 175 -12.17 -4.47 -1.83
C LEU A 175 -11.48 -3.90 -3.09
N LYS A 176 -11.87 -2.71 -3.58
CA LYS A 176 -11.21 -2.02 -4.72
C LYS A 176 -9.70 -1.87 -4.56
N ASN A 177 -9.23 -1.53 -3.36
CA ASN A 177 -7.79 -1.41 -3.09
C ASN A 177 -7.07 -2.77 -3.16
N CYS A 178 -7.68 -3.83 -2.64
CA CYS A 178 -7.11 -5.18 -2.77
C CYS A 178 -7.04 -5.61 -4.23
N ILE A 179 -8.03 -5.21 -5.01
CA ILE A 179 -8.16 -5.52 -6.43
C ILE A 179 -7.13 -4.78 -7.27
N ALA A 180 -6.88 -3.50 -6.99
CA ALA A 180 -5.82 -2.75 -7.66
C ALA A 180 -4.48 -3.48 -7.50
N ILE A 181 -4.15 -3.88 -6.28
CA ILE A 181 -2.91 -4.59 -5.96
C ILE A 181 -2.87 -5.99 -6.61
N LEU A 182 -3.99 -6.73 -6.63
CA LEU A 182 -4.07 -8.02 -7.31
C LEU A 182 -3.86 -7.87 -8.83
N LEU A 183 -4.48 -6.87 -9.46
CA LEU A 183 -4.33 -6.58 -10.89
C LEU A 183 -2.91 -6.13 -11.27
N ASP A 184 -2.20 -5.49 -10.34
CA ASP A 184 -0.84 -5.00 -10.55
C ASP A 184 0.20 -6.11 -10.33
N ASN A 185 -0.07 -7.05 -9.42
CA ASN A 185 0.81 -8.18 -9.11
C ASN A 185 0.45 -9.50 -9.84
N ILE A 186 -0.58 -9.48 -10.70
CA ILE A 186 -1.13 -10.70 -11.31
C ILE A 186 -0.11 -11.48 -12.15
N ARG A 187 0.96 -10.81 -12.61
CA ARG A 187 2.07 -11.43 -13.34
C ARG A 187 2.71 -12.60 -12.57
N HIS A 188 2.67 -12.55 -11.24
CA HIS A 188 3.31 -13.53 -10.37
C HIS A 188 2.34 -14.57 -9.79
N ALA A 189 1.03 -14.38 -9.96
CA ALA A 189 0.01 -15.25 -9.39
C ALA A 189 -0.28 -16.46 -10.30
N LEU A 190 -0.42 -17.65 -9.71
CA LEU A 190 -0.94 -18.82 -10.45
C LEU A 190 -2.48 -18.74 -10.57
N PRO A 191 -3.09 -19.23 -11.66
CA PRO A 191 -4.55 -19.22 -11.84
C PRO A 191 -5.30 -19.90 -10.68
N GLU A 192 -4.75 -20.98 -10.14
CA GLU A 192 -5.32 -21.71 -9.01
C GLU A 192 -5.32 -20.89 -7.70
N GLU A 193 -4.31 -20.04 -7.51
CA GLU A 193 -4.25 -19.11 -6.38
C GLU A 193 -5.27 -17.98 -6.54
N LEU A 194 -5.42 -17.46 -7.77
CA LEU A 194 -6.46 -16.48 -8.09
C LEU A 194 -7.84 -17.06 -7.82
N ASP A 195 -8.11 -18.30 -8.21
CA ASP A 195 -9.39 -18.97 -7.91
C ASP A 195 -9.67 -19.01 -6.41
N LYS A 196 -8.70 -19.44 -5.59
CA LYS A 196 -8.84 -19.45 -4.12
C LYS A 196 -9.13 -18.07 -3.55
N ILE A 197 -8.42 -17.03 -4.01
CA ILE A 197 -8.62 -15.65 -3.56
C ILE A 197 -10.04 -15.20 -3.91
N PHE A 198 -10.46 -15.39 -5.16
CA PHE A 198 -11.78 -14.95 -5.61
C PHE A 198 -12.92 -15.74 -4.97
N ASP A 199 -12.74 -17.03 -4.72
CA ASP A 199 -13.73 -17.84 -4.00
C ASP A 199 -13.89 -17.38 -2.54
N GLY A 200 -12.77 -17.03 -1.89
CA GLY A 200 -12.79 -16.38 -0.57
C GLY A 200 -13.51 -15.03 -0.59
N LEU A 201 -13.23 -14.18 -1.58
CA LEU A 201 -13.93 -12.90 -1.76
C LEU A 201 -15.44 -13.08 -2.00
N LEU A 202 -15.84 -14.07 -2.81
CA LEU A 202 -17.25 -14.38 -3.06
C LEU A 202 -17.96 -14.89 -1.81
N HIS A 203 -17.28 -15.68 -0.98
CA HIS A 203 -17.81 -16.16 0.29
C HIS A 203 -18.01 -15.00 1.29
N MET A 204 -17.05 -14.08 1.38
CA MET A 204 -17.12 -12.93 2.29
C MET A 204 -18.13 -11.87 1.84
N TYR A 205 -18.25 -11.63 0.53
CA TYR A 205 -19.09 -10.57 -0.02
C TYR A 205 -20.09 -11.10 -1.06
N PRO A 206 -21.03 -11.98 -0.65
CA PRO A 206 -21.97 -12.60 -1.58
C PRO A 206 -22.88 -11.57 -2.28
N GLN A 207 -23.12 -10.42 -1.64
CA GLN A 207 -23.91 -9.34 -2.23
C GLN A 207 -23.21 -8.64 -3.41
N ASN A 208 -21.88 -8.72 -3.48
CA ASN A 208 -21.07 -8.16 -4.57
C ASN A 208 -20.65 -9.23 -5.59
N ALA A 209 -21.28 -10.41 -5.58
CA ALA A 209 -20.81 -11.58 -6.34
C ALA A 209 -20.64 -11.31 -7.84
N LYS A 210 -21.54 -10.55 -8.46
CA LYS A 210 -21.43 -10.20 -9.89
C LYS A 210 -20.21 -9.35 -10.19
N TRP A 211 -19.98 -8.32 -9.38
CA TRP A 211 -18.85 -7.40 -9.55
C TRP A 211 -17.51 -8.11 -9.27
N ILE A 212 -17.46 -8.95 -8.22
CA ILE A 212 -16.29 -9.79 -7.90
C ILE A 212 -16.00 -10.78 -9.04
N SER A 213 -17.05 -11.40 -9.59
CA SER A 213 -16.90 -12.33 -10.73
C SER A 213 -16.43 -11.62 -12.01
N ALA A 214 -16.97 -10.44 -12.32
CA ALA A 214 -16.54 -9.66 -13.46
C ALA A 214 -15.05 -9.32 -13.37
N LEU A 215 -14.62 -8.92 -12.18
CA LEU A 215 -13.22 -8.67 -11.91
C LEU A 215 -12.36 -9.93 -12.03
N LYS A 216 -12.79 -11.07 -11.50
CA LYS A 216 -12.07 -12.35 -11.64
C LYS A 216 -11.72 -12.59 -13.11
N PHE A 217 -12.67 -12.36 -14.00
CA PHE A 217 -12.44 -12.49 -15.43
C PHE A 217 -11.52 -11.40 -16.01
N HIS A 218 -11.58 -10.16 -15.54
CA HIS A 218 -10.58 -9.14 -15.92
C HIS A 218 -9.16 -9.55 -15.52
N CYS A 219 -9.00 -10.04 -14.28
CA CYS A 219 -7.74 -10.59 -13.78
C CYS A 219 -7.23 -11.74 -14.67
N LEU A 220 -8.06 -12.74 -14.94
CA LEU A 220 -7.71 -13.86 -15.83
C LEU A 220 -7.38 -13.40 -17.25
N ALA A 221 -8.09 -12.39 -17.78
CA ALA A 221 -7.79 -11.83 -19.09
C ALA A 221 -6.37 -11.24 -19.16
N LYS A 222 -5.98 -10.43 -18.17
CA LYS A 222 -4.60 -9.91 -18.05
C LYS A 222 -3.58 -11.03 -17.87
N TYR A 223 -3.91 -12.06 -17.10
CA TYR A 223 -3.03 -13.21 -16.90
C TYR A 223 -2.71 -13.92 -18.23
N TYR A 224 -3.72 -14.22 -19.05
CA TYR A 224 -3.52 -14.92 -20.33
C TYR A 224 -2.89 -14.07 -21.45
N GLN A 225 -2.77 -12.77 -21.23
CA GLN A 225 -2.15 -11.82 -22.15
C GLN A 225 -0.62 -11.84 -22.10
N TYR A 226 0.00 -12.33 -21.02
CA TYR A 226 1.46 -12.32 -20.89
C TYR A 226 2.15 -13.24 -21.91
N PRO A 227 3.28 -12.81 -22.51
CA PRO A 227 3.96 -13.55 -23.59
C PRO A 227 4.33 -14.99 -23.24
N ASP A 228 4.67 -15.27 -21.98
CA ASP A 228 5.12 -16.60 -21.54
C ASP A 228 3.98 -17.63 -21.40
N ARG A 229 2.73 -17.20 -21.58
CA ARG A 229 1.50 -17.99 -21.41
C ARG A 229 0.57 -17.90 -22.62
N MET A 230 0.57 -16.73 -23.25
CA MET A 230 -0.07 -16.30 -24.49
C MET A 230 -1.17 -17.22 -25.02
N SER A 231 -2.37 -17.09 -24.44
CA SER A 231 -3.60 -17.63 -25.01
C SER A 231 -4.55 -16.48 -25.31
N TYR A 232 -4.39 -15.87 -26.49
CA TYR A 232 -5.21 -14.72 -26.91
C TYR A 232 -6.70 -15.04 -26.97
N THR A 233 -7.04 -16.29 -27.28
CA THR A 233 -8.43 -16.78 -27.26
C THR A 233 -9.00 -16.78 -25.83
N GLU A 234 -8.25 -17.26 -24.84
CA GLU A 234 -8.67 -17.23 -23.44
C GLU A 234 -8.66 -15.81 -22.87
N ALA A 235 -7.67 -14.98 -23.22
CA ALA A 235 -7.66 -13.58 -22.81
C ALA A 235 -8.94 -12.86 -23.28
N LEU A 236 -9.26 -12.96 -24.57
CA LEU A 236 -10.45 -12.33 -25.15
C LEU A 236 -11.75 -12.92 -24.58
N ARG A 237 -11.80 -14.24 -24.38
CA ARG A 237 -12.94 -14.91 -23.73
C ARG A 237 -13.20 -14.35 -22.34
N ASN A 238 -12.16 -14.13 -21.55
CA ASN A 238 -12.27 -13.58 -20.21
C ASN A 238 -12.61 -12.08 -20.23
N TYR A 239 -12.05 -11.28 -21.14
CA TYR A 239 -12.48 -9.89 -21.36
C TYR A 239 -13.99 -9.80 -21.65
N ASN A 240 -14.50 -10.66 -22.54
CA ASN A 240 -15.92 -10.68 -22.89
C ASN A 240 -16.82 -11.08 -21.72
N LYS A 241 -16.40 -12.06 -20.89
CA LYS A 241 -17.13 -12.43 -19.67
C LYS A 241 -17.16 -11.30 -18.64
N ALA A 242 -16.03 -10.59 -18.47
CA ALA A 242 -15.95 -9.43 -17.60
C ALA A 242 -16.92 -8.32 -18.07
N LEU A 243 -16.90 -7.99 -19.37
CA LEU A 243 -17.82 -7.01 -19.97
C LEU A 243 -19.29 -7.40 -19.78
N SER A 244 -19.65 -8.66 -20.02
CA SER A 244 -21.04 -9.10 -19.90
C SER A 244 -21.55 -8.92 -18.47
N LEU A 245 -20.77 -9.34 -17.46
CA LEU A 245 -21.16 -9.22 -16.06
C LEU A 245 -21.24 -7.76 -15.60
N TRP A 246 -20.29 -6.92 -16.03
CA TRP A 246 -20.32 -5.50 -15.67
C TRP A 246 -21.44 -4.72 -16.35
N SER A 247 -21.81 -5.08 -17.58
CA SER A 247 -22.96 -4.48 -18.27
C SER A 247 -24.27 -4.71 -17.50
N GLU A 248 -24.39 -5.84 -16.81
CA GLU A 248 -25.54 -6.12 -15.93
C GLU A 248 -25.49 -5.28 -14.64
N CYS A 249 -24.29 -4.98 -14.12
CA CYS A 249 -24.11 -4.23 -12.88
C CYS A 249 -24.46 -2.73 -13.02
N ILE A 250 -24.24 -2.12 -14.19
CA ILE A 250 -24.58 -0.69 -14.46
C ILE A 250 -26.09 -0.40 -14.32
N ASN A 251 -26.94 -1.41 -14.49
CA ASN A 251 -28.38 -1.24 -14.41
C ASN A 251 -28.90 -1.08 -12.96
N ASP A 252 -28.07 -1.35 -11.96
CA ASP A 252 -28.40 -1.09 -10.54
C ASP A 252 -28.06 0.37 -10.19
N HIS A 253 -29.08 1.19 -9.89
CA HIS A 253 -29.01 2.65 -10.01
C HIS A 253 -28.15 3.35 -8.94
N ASN A 254 -27.77 2.65 -7.87
CA ASN A 254 -27.08 3.28 -6.75
C ASN A 254 -25.56 3.42 -6.91
N ASP A 255 -24.96 2.89 -8.00
CA ASP A 255 -23.50 2.70 -8.03
C ASP A 255 -22.84 2.87 -9.41
N ARG A 256 -23.57 3.43 -10.38
CA ARG A 256 -23.15 3.58 -11.78
C ARG A 256 -21.78 4.23 -11.97
N LEU A 257 -21.45 5.18 -11.09
CA LEU A 257 -20.20 5.93 -11.16
C LEU A 257 -18.96 5.10 -10.82
N ASN A 258 -19.08 4.28 -9.77
CA ASN A 258 -18.01 3.37 -9.34
C ASN A 258 -17.73 2.31 -10.41
N HIS A 259 -18.81 1.78 -10.99
CA HIS A 259 -18.71 0.82 -12.09
C HIS A 259 -18.11 1.45 -13.35
N ALA A 260 -18.37 2.74 -13.62
CA ALA A 260 -17.82 3.41 -14.79
C ALA A 260 -16.28 3.44 -14.78
N VAL A 261 -15.66 3.69 -13.62
CA VAL A 261 -14.19 3.67 -13.50
C VAL A 261 -13.61 2.28 -13.75
N ASP A 262 -14.20 1.24 -13.16
CA ASP A 262 -13.71 -0.15 -13.31
C ASP A 262 -13.87 -0.64 -14.75
N ILE A 263 -15.03 -0.36 -15.36
CA ILE A 263 -15.30 -0.70 -16.77
C ILE A 263 -14.40 0.11 -17.70
N GLY A 264 -14.15 1.38 -17.37
CA GLY A 264 -13.20 2.23 -18.07
C GLY A 264 -11.79 1.63 -18.04
N LYS A 265 -11.34 1.09 -16.90
CA LYS A 265 -10.07 0.36 -16.77
C LYS A 265 -10.05 -0.87 -17.68
N LEU A 266 -11.14 -1.65 -17.70
CA LEU A 266 -11.23 -2.82 -18.57
C LEU A 266 -11.09 -2.44 -20.04
N TYR A 267 -11.82 -1.41 -20.50
CA TYR A 267 -11.73 -0.97 -21.89
C TYR A 267 -10.34 -0.46 -22.25
N LYS A 268 -9.63 0.21 -21.32
CA LYS A 268 -8.23 0.60 -21.53
C LYS A 268 -7.35 -0.63 -21.75
N ASP A 269 -7.48 -1.64 -20.88
CA ASP A 269 -6.66 -2.85 -20.95
C ASP A 269 -6.97 -3.67 -22.21
N LEU A 270 -8.26 -3.74 -22.59
CA LEU A 270 -8.69 -4.37 -23.84
C LEU A 270 -8.20 -3.60 -25.07
N ALA A 271 -8.19 -2.26 -25.03
CA ALA A 271 -7.63 -1.43 -26.09
C ALA A 271 -6.13 -1.70 -26.29
N TRP A 272 -5.38 -1.76 -25.17
CA TRP A 272 -3.97 -2.12 -25.19
C TRP A 272 -3.78 -3.53 -25.77
N PHE A 273 -4.61 -4.50 -25.37
CA PHE A 273 -4.57 -5.86 -25.91
C PHE A 273 -4.76 -5.87 -27.44
N TYR A 274 -5.77 -5.16 -27.94
CA TYR A 274 -5.98 -5.07 -29.39
C TYR A 274 -4.81 -4.40 -30.10
N GLN A 275 -4.24 -3.34 -29.53
CA GLN A 275 -3.09 -2.64 -30.12
C GLN A 275 -1.84 -3.52 -30.18
N TYR A 276 -1.41 -4.09 -29.06
CA TYR A 276 -0.09 -4.71 -28.95
C TYR A 276 -0.09 -6.22 -29.18
N ASN A 277 -1.18 -6.92 -28.88
CA ASN A 277 -1.26 -8.37 -29.03
C ASN A 277 -1.95 -8.80 -30.33
N MET A 278 -2.99 -8.07 -30.75
CA MET A 278 -3.75 -8.39 -31.97
C MET A 278 -3.37 -7.50 -33.16
N ASN A 279 -2.66 -6.41 -32.95
CA ASN A 279 -2.32 -5.41 -33.97
C ASN A 279 -3.55 -4.84 -34.70
N ASP A 280 -4.69 -4.75 -33.99
CA ASP A 280 -5.94 -4.16 -34.48
C ASP A 280 -6.12 -2.76 -33.89
N ASN A 281 -5.54 -1.77 -34.57
CA ASN A 281 -5.58 -0.38 -34.13
C ASN A 281 -6.97 0.25 -34.22
N GLN A 282 -7.89 -0.30 -35.03
CA GLN A 282 -9.25 0.23 -35.16
C GLN A 282 -10.10 -0.14 -33.94
N LEU A 283 -10.03 -1.41 -33.52
CA LEU A 283 -10.66 -1.85 -32.28
C LEU A 283 -10.00 -1.21 -31.06
N ALA A 284 -8.67 -1.07 -31.06
CA ALA A 284 -7.96 -0.37 -30.00
C ALA A 284 -8.45 1.08 -29.83
N ASP A 285 -8.56 1.86 -30.91
CA ASP A 285 -9.08 3.25 -30.83
C ASP A 285 -10.50 3.28 -30.27
N SER A 286 -11.37 2.38 -30.73
CA SER A 286 -12.77 2.28 -30.27
C SER A 286 -12.84 1.99 -28.77
N HIS A 287 -12.03 1.08 -28.26
CA HIS A 287 -11.99 0.78 -26.83
C HIS A 287 -11.34 1.90 -26.00
N TYR A 288 -10.32 2.59 -26.51
CA TYR A 288 -9.81 3.79 -25.85
C TYR A 288 -10.86 4.91 -25.78
N ASN A 289 -11.68 5.10 -26.81
CA ASN A 289 -12.81 6.05 -26.78
C ASN A 289 -13.78 5.73 -25.62
N LEU A 290 -14.23 4.47 -25.53
CA LEU A 290 -15.14 4.03 -24.46
C LEU A 290 -14.51 4.19 -23.07
N SER A 291 -13.22 3.89 -22.94
CA SER A 291 -12.47 4.09 -21.69
C SER A 291 -12.46 5.56 -21.27
N ILE A 292 -12.19 6.48 -22.20
CA ILE A 292 -12.19 7.92 -21.95
C ILE A 292 -13.58 8.39 -21.52
N GLU A 293 -14.63 8.03 -22.26
CA GLU A 293 -16.01 8.45 -21.99
C GLU A 293 -16.43 8.09 -20.56
N LEU A 294 -16.17 6.86 -20.13
CA LEU A 294 -16.53 6.39 -18.79
C LEU A 294 -15.74 7.09 -17.68
N ASN A 295 -14.43 7.29 -17.87
CA ASN A 295 -13.60 7.98 -16.88
C ASN A 295 -13.90 9.49 -16.82
N GLN A 296 -14.26 10.12 -17.94
CA GLN A 296 -14.72 11.51 -17.95
C GLN A 296 -16.07 11.67 -17.26
N LEU A 297 -17.01 10.73 -17.48
CA LEU A 297 -18.28 10.71 -16.76
C LEU A 297 -18.04 10.57 -15.25
N ALA A 298 -17.10 9.69 -14.86
CA ALA A 298 -16.68 9.56 -13.47
C ALA A 298 -16.11 10.88 -12.91
N HIS A 299 -15.27 11.56 -13.70
CA HIS A 299 -14.57 12.77 -13.29
C HIS A 299 -15.49 13.98 -13.16
N ALA A 300 -16.50 14.08 -14.03
CA ALA A 300 -17.49 15.15 -13.99
C ALA A 300 -18.44 15.04 -12.79
N SER A 301 -18.48 13.91 -12.10
CA SER A 301 -19.31 13.76 -10.91
C SER A 301 -18.64 14.40 -9.68
N ALA A 302 -19.39 15.22 -8.96
CA ALA A 302 -18.87 15.93 -7.78
C ALA A 302 -18.72 15.04 -6.52
N ALA A 303 -18.76 13.71 -6.65
CA ALA A 303 -18.91 12.76 -5.55
C ALA A 303 -17.63 12.01 -5.17
N THR A 304 -16.47 12.36 -5.73
CA THR A 304 -15.21 11.66 -5.47
C THR A 304 -14.45 12.26 -4.29
N SER A 305 -13.87 11.41 -3.43
CA SER A 305 -12.88 11.86 -2.44
C SER A 305 -11.60 12.40 -3.12
N ALA A 306 -10.77 13.15 -2.38
CA ALA A 306 -9.54 13.73 -2.92
C ALA A 306 -8.60 12.67 -3.54
N ASN A 307 -8.49 11.49 -2.92
CA ASN A 307 -7.65 10.40 -3.43
C ASN A 307 -8.23 9.80 -4.71
N GLU A 308 -9.55 9.58 -4.75
CA GLU A 308 -10.21 9.05 -5.96
C GLU A 308 -10.14 10.04 -7.12
N HIS A 309 -10.22 11.34 -6.82
CA HIS A 309 -10.01 12.39 -7.81
C HIS A 309 -8.60 12.34 -8.40
N ILE A 310 -7.57 12.28 -7.54
CA ILE A 310 -6.16 12.13 -7.96
C ILE A 310 -5.96 10.87 -8.82
N ASP A 311 -6.49 9.72 -8.37
CA ASP A 311 -6.40 8.46 -9.10
C ASP A 311 -7.07 8.53 -10.47
N LEU A 312 -8.18 9.26 -10.57
CA LEU A 312 -8.91 9.42 -11.82
C LEU A 312 -8.20 10.35 -12.81
N LEU A 313 -7.60 11.44 -12.32
CA LEU A 313 -6.72 12.31 -13.12
C LEU A 313 -5.55 11.52 -13.69
N HIS A 314 -4.90 10.71 -12.83
CA HIS A 314 -3.81 9.83 -13.24
C HIS A 314 -4.24 8.88 -14.35
N ARG A 315 -5.38 8.19 -14.17
CA ARG A 315 -5.93 7.24 -15.18
C ARG A 315 -6.26 7.93 -16.49
N LEU A 316 -6.89 9.10 -16.46
CA LEU A 316 -7.21 9.86 -17.67
C LEU A 316 -5.94 10.22 -18.42
N SER A 317 -4.91 10.71 -17.73
CA SER A 317 -3.60 10.99 -18.31
C SER A 317 -3.01 9.76 -19.02
N ASP A 318 -2.98 8.60 -18.36
CA ASP A 318 -2.48 7.35 -18.93
C ASP A 318 -3.27 6.89 -20.17
N ILE A 319 -4.61 7.01 -20.14
CA ILE A 319 -5.45 6.62 -21.27
C ILE A 319 -5.18 7.53 -22.46
N TYR A 320 -5.05 8.84 -22.24
CA TYR A 320 -4.72 9.80 -23.29
C TYR A 320 -3.32 9.60 -23.85
N GLU A 321 -2.34 9.28 -23.02
CA GLU A 321 -0.99 8.92 -23.47
C GLU A 321 -1.01 7.68 -24.37
N ASN A 322 -1.72 6.62 -23.97
CA ASN A 322 -1.83 5.42 -24.78
C ASN A 322 -2.51 5.68 -26.12
N LYS A 323 -3.56 6.51 -26.11
CA LYS A 323 -4.23 6.95 -27.33
C LYS A 323 -3.35 7.79 -28.24
N MET A 324 -2.55 8.68 -27.66
CA MET A 324 -1.52 9.43 -28.40
C MET A 324 -0.52 8.45 -29.06
N LYS A 325 -0.03 7.43 -28.34
CA LYS A 325 0.91 6.44 -28.88
C LYS A 325 0.32 5.60 -30.02
N LEU A 326 -0.98 5.33 -29.99
CA LEU A 326 -1.70 4.63 -31.06
C LEU A 326 -1.67 5.42 -32.39
N ILE A 327 -1.66 6.75 -32.33
CA ILE A 327 -1.75 7.62 -33.51
C ILE A 327 -0.36 7.87 -34.09
N THR A 328 -0.10 7.28 -35.25
CA THR A 328 1.21 7.39 -35.94
C THR A 328 1.22 8.40 -37.09
N ARG A 329 0.09 8.62 -37.79
CA ARG A 329 0.03 9.43 -39.02
C ARG A 329 -0.54 10.83 -38.82
N GLU A 330 -1.58 10.97 -38.01
CA GLU A 330 -2.29 12.23 -37.79
C GLU A 330 -1.60 13.06 -36.70
N LEU A 331 -0.51 13.75 -37.06
CA LEU A 331 0.33 14.47 -36.10
C LEU A 331 -0.43 15.48 -35.24
N ASN A 332 -1.39 16.21 -35.81
CA ASN A 332 -2.21 17.16 -35.04
C ASN A 332 -3.04 16.43 -33.98
N ARG A 333 -3.71 15.33 -34.35
CA ARG A 333 -4.52 14.52 -33.41
C ARG A 333 -3.65 13.87 -32.34
N LYS A 334 -2.44 13.43 -32.69
CA LYS A 334 -1.43 12.95 -31.73
C LYS A 334 -1.07 14.06 -30.74
N GLN A 335 -0.78 15.27 -31.23
CA GLN A 335 -0.46 16.42 -30.38
C GLN A 335 -1.62 16.77 -29.46
N ASP A 336 -2.86 16.79 -29.95
CA ASP A 336 -4.05 17.09 -29.15
C ASP A 336 -4.20 16.14 -27.96
N TYR A 337 -4.08 14.83 -28.19
CA TYR A 337 -4.15 13.85 -27.09
C TYR A 337 -2.95 13.90 -26.15
N GLY A 338 -1.74 14.18 -26.66
CA GLY A 338 -0.58 14.39 -25.80
C GLY A 338 -0.74 15.61 -24.89
N LEU A 339 -1.32 16.71 -25.40
CA LEU A 339 -1.63 17.89 -24.59
C LEU A 339 -2.72 17.60 -23.53
N LEU A 340 -3.74 16.81 -23.88
CA LEU A 340 -4.74 16.35 -22.90
C LEU A 340 -4.10 15.50 -21.80
N ALA A 341 -3.22 14.55 -22.16
CA ALA A 341 -2.50 13.73 -21.18
C ALA A 341 -1.68 14.61 -20.21
N ILE A 342 -0.97 15.61 -20.74
CA ILE A 342 -0.19 16.58 -19.95
C ILE A 342 -1.10 17.39 -19.02
N ASN A 343 -2.24 17.88 -19.50
CA ASN A 343 -3.16 18.68 -18.69
C ASN A 343 -3.67 17.89 -17.48
N PHE A 344 -4.12 16.65 -17.68
CA PHE A 344 -4.56 15.79 -16.58
C PHE A 344 -3.43 15.48 -15.59
N LYS A 345 -2.18 15.33 -16.07
CA LYS A 345 -1.02 15.14 -15.21
C LYS A 345 -0.68 16.39 -14.39
N GLN A 346 -0.85 17.58 -14.96
CA GLN A 346 -0.66 18.85 -14.25
C GLN A 346 -1.73 19.06 -13.19
N GLU A 347 -2.99 18.74 -13.51
CA GLU A 347 -4.09 18.74 -12.54
C GLU A 347 -3.82 17.74 -11.39
N GLU A 348 -3.31 16.53 -11.71
CA GLU A 348 -2.91 15.53 -10.71
C GLU A 348 -1.87 16.09 -9.73
N ILE A 349 -0.80 16.71 -10.26
CA ILE A 349 0.25 17.35 -9.43
C ILE A 349 -0.34 18.47 -8.57
N GLN A 350 -1.24 19.29 -9.12
CA GLN A 350 -1.85 20.38 -8.35
C GLN A 350 -2.73 19.84 -7.23
N ALA A 351 -3.51 18.79 -7.49
CA ALA A 351 -4.34 18.14 -6.47
C ALA A 351 -3.49 17.54 -5.34
N ARG A 352 -2.37 16.88 -5.67
CA ARG A 352 -1.40 16.36 -4.68
C ARG A 352 -0.77 17.48 -3.85
N LYS A 353 -0.33 18.58 -4.49
CA LYS A 353 0.21 19.75 -3.79
C LYS A 353 -0.79 20.39 -2.83
N ASN A 354 -2.05 20.50 -3.24
CA ASN A 354 -3.11 21.05 -2.39
C ASN A 354 -3.38 20.18 -1.15
N ARG A 355 -3.14 18.86 -1.25
CA ARG A 355 -3.27 17.93 -0.12
C ARG A 355 -2.17 18.12 0.94
N ASN A 356 -1.02 18.64 0.55
CA ASN A 356 0.13 18.95 1.42
C ASN A 356 0.58 17.76 2.29
N ASP A 357 0.59 16.58 1.69
CA ASP A 357 1.04 15.34 2.32
C ASP A 357 2.48 15.04 1.89
N PHE A 358 3.36 14.74 2.84
CA PHE A 358 4.77 14.41 2.56
C PHE A 358 4.89 13.18 1.65
N SER A 359 3.96 12.23 1.73
CA SER A 359 3.95 11.04 0.89
C SER A 359 3.70 11.30 -0.61
N ASP A 360 3.26 12.51 -0.99
CA ASP A 360 3.05 12.88 -2.39
C ASP A 360 4.32 13.36 -3.11
N TYR A 361 5.39 13.65 -2.37
CA TYR A 361 6.57 14.29 -2.92
C TYR A 361 7.17 13.48 -4.09
N ASP A 362 7.42 12.19 -3.86
CA ASP A 362 7.94 11.27 -4.87
C ASP A 362 7.02 11.20 -6.09
N GLN A 363 5.70 11.14 -5.86
CA GLN A 363 4.74 11.00 -6.94
C GLN A 363 4.61 12.27 -7.78
N ILE A 364 4.83 13.45 -7.17
CA ILE A 364 4.91 14.73 -7.88
C ILE A 364 6.14 14.75 -8.78
N ILE A 365 7.29 14.26 -8.31
CA ILE A 365 8.52 14.17 -9.11
C ILE A 365 8.31 13.23 -10.30
N ILE A 366 7.81 12.02 -10.06
CA ILE A 366 7.50 11.03 -11.10
C ILE A 366 6.56 11.64 -12.15
N SER A 367 5.49 12.29 -11.72
CA SER A 367 4.52 12.94 -12.60
C SER A 367 5.14 14.08 -13.41
N THR A 368 6.07 14.84 -12.82
CA THR A 368 6.83 15.91 -13.49
C THR A 368 7.72 15.32 -14.59
N GLY A 369 8.40 14.21 -14.33
CA GLY A 369 9.19 13.48 -15.34
C GLY A 369 8.32 12.90 -16.48
N GLN A 370 7.12 12.41 -16.16
CA GLN A 370 6.15 11.97 -17.16
C GLN A 370 5.70 13.11 -18.08
N ILE A 371 5.49 14.33 -17.55
CA ILE A 371 5.18 15.51 -18.36
C ILE A 371 6.30 15.79 -19.36
N ALA A 372 7.56 15.74 -18.93
CA ALA A 372 8.71 15.94 -19.82
C ALA A 372 8.75 14.91 -20.96
N ARG A 373 8.53 13.63 -20.65
CA ARG A 373 8.41 12.54 -21.64
C ARG A 373 7.26 12.77 -22.62
N LEU A 374 6.11 13.21 -22.14
CA LEU A 374 4.94 13.52 -22.99
C LEU A 374 5.23 14.67 -23.95
N TYR A 375 5.83 15.77 -23.48
CA TYR A 375 6.26 16.87 -24.35
C TYR A 375 7.24 16.40 -25.42
N LYS A 376 8.23 15.58 -25.04
CA LYS A 376 9.15 14.96 -26.01
C LYS A 376 8.40 14.11 -27.05
N ALA A 377 7.44 13.29 -26.62
CA ALA A 377 6.68 12.41 -27.49
C ALA A 377 5.81 13.14 -28.54
N ILE A 378 5.44 14.40 -28.26
CA ILE A 378 4.73 15.30 -29.20
C ILE A 378 5.67 16.30 -29.91
N ASN A 379 6.98 16.07 -29.87
CA ASN A 379 8.04 16.87 -30.48
C ASN A 379 8.13 18.32 -29.97
N LYS A 380 7.66 18.57 -28.74
CA LYS A 380 7.78 19.85 -28.05
C LYS A 380 9.02 19.84 -27.17
N TYR A 381 10.17 19.91 -27.83
CA TYR A 381 11.44 19.64 -27.17
C TYR A 381 11.84 20.72 -26.16
N ASP A 382 11.46 21.98 -26.35
CA ASP A 382 11.85 23.07 -25.43
C ASP A 382 11.12 22.91 -24.10
N GLU A 383 9.83 22.60 -24.17
CA GLU A 383 9.02 22.28 -23.01
C GLU A 383 9.52 21.00 -22.33
N ALA A 384 9.88 19.96 -23.10
CA ALA A 384 10.42 18.72 -22.54
C ALA A 384 11.72 18.97 -21.72
N LEU A 385 12.66 19.76 -22.26
CA LEU A 385 13.89 20.13 -21.56
C LEU A 385 13.60 20.90 -20.28
N PHE A 386 12.72 21.91 -20.35
CA PHE A 386 12.31 22.68 -19.17
C PHE A 386 11.80 21.77 -18.03
N TRP A 387 10.94 20.80 -18.35
CA TRP A 387 10.40 19.88 -17.35
C TRP A 387 11.45 18.89 -16.83
N TYR A 388 12.36 18.38 -17.68
CA TYR A 388 13.46 17.53 -17.21
C TYR A 388 14.44 18.29 -16.30
N GLU A 389 14.79 19.53 -16.64
CA GLU A 389 15.65 20.38 -15.79
C GLU A 389 15.00 20.68 -14.44
N LYS A 390 13.67 20.84 -14.40
CA LYS A 390 12.92 21.00 -13.16
C LYS A 390 12.95 19.76 -12.27
N VAL A 391 12.90 18.56 -12.86
CA VAL A 391 13.06 17.31 -12.10
C VAL A 391 14.48 17.23 -11.52
N LEU A 392 15.51 17.56 -12.32
CA LEU A 392 16.89 17.60 -11.83
C LEU A 392 17.09 18.62 -10.71
N GLU A 393 16.47 19.80 -10.78
CA GLU A 393 16.55 20.82 -9.72
C GLU A 393 15.99 20.31 -8.38
N ILE A 394 14.92 19.51 -8.42
CA ILE A 394 14.29 18.92 -7.25
C ILE A 394 15.18 17.81 -6.67
N GLU A 395 15.54 16.83 -7.50
CA GLU A 395 16.32 15.64 -7.10
C GLU A 395 17.75 15.97 -6.64
N LEU A 396 18.35 17.07 -7.13
CA LEU A 396 19.70 17.49 -6.72
C LEU A 396 19.72 18.41 -5.48
N ARG A 397 18.57 18.91 -5.02
CA ARG A 397 18.49 19.79 -3.85
C ARG A 397 18.17 19.07 -2.55
N GLU A 398 17.37 18.01 -2.61
CA GLU A 398 17.02 17.22 -1.44
C GLU A 398 17.86 15.94 -1.39
N GLU A 399 18.25 15.47 -0.20
CA GLU A 399 18.91 14.16 -0.10
C GLU A 399 17.96 13.10 -0.68
N PRO A 400 18.38 12.34 -1.69
CA PRO A 400 17.45 11.66 -2.59
C PRO A 400 16.72 10.52 -1.87
N ILE A 401 15.43 10.69 -1.64
CA ILE A 401 14.53 9.59 -1.22
C ILE A 401 13.92 8.88 -2.45
N CYS A 402 14.09 9.43 -3.65
CA CYS A 402 13.28 9.04 -4.81
C CYS A 402 13.94 8.02 -5.77
N TYR A 403 13.10 7.17 -6.36
CA TYR A 403 13.42 6.02 -7.24
C TYR A 403 13.75 6.38 -8.70
N TYR A 404 13.83 7.66 -9.07
CA TYR A 404 14.12 8.05 -10.45
C TYR A 404 15.63 8.10 -10.71
N SER A 405 16.10 7.31 -11.67
CA SER A 405 17.52 7.38 -12.05
C SER A 405 17.77 8.74 -12.71
N ILE A 406 18.47 9.63 -12.01
CA ILE A 406 18.97 10.90 -12.55
C ILE A 406 19.69 10.67 -13.89
N ASP A 407 20.35 9.52 -14.05
CA ASP A 407 21.01 9.14 -15.30
C ASP A 407 20.03 8.93 -16.46
N GLU A 408 18.82 8.41 -16.21
CA GLU A 408 17.78 8.37 -17.24
C GLU A 408 17.38 9.77 -17.69
N ILE A 409 17.26 10.72 -16.76
CA ILE A 409 16.91 12.11 -17.10
C ILE A 409 18.01 12.73 -17.96
N TYR A 410 19.28 12.54 -17.60
CA TYR A 410 20.39 13.01 -18.43
C TYR A 410 20.39 12.37 -19.82
N LYS A 411 20.16 11.05 -19.93
CA LYS A 411 20.03 10.36 -21.22
C LYS A 411 18.90 10.96 -22.07
N GLU A 412 17.77 11.26 -21.46
CA GLU A 412 16.62 11.86 -22.14
C GLU A 412 16.94 13.27 -22.67
N ILE A 413 17.60 14.11 -21.87
CA ILE A 413 18.08 15.44 -22.27
C ILE A 413 19.08 15.35 -23.42
N ILE A 414 20.09 14.47 -23.31
CA ILE A 414 21.10 14.24 -24.35
C ILE A 414 20.44 13.80 -25.65
N GLN A 415 19.44 12.90 -25.57
CA GLN A 415 18.71 12.43 -26.73
C GLN A 415 17.96 13.59 -27.41
N ILE A 416 17.29 14.47 -26.64
CA ILE A 416 16.59 15.64 -27.22
C ILE A 416 17.55 16.54 -27.99
N TYR A 417 18.70 16.91 -27.40
CA TYR A 417 19.68 17.75 -28.09
C TYR A 417 20.28 17.08 -29.33
N THR A 418 20.43 15.76 -29.29
CA THR A 418 20.87 14.97 -30.45
C THR A 418 19.81 14.97 -31.56
N ASP A 419 18.53 14.81 -31.20
CA ASP A 419 17.40 14.73 -32.14
C ASP A 419 17.11 16.07 -32.83
N ARG A 420 17.39 17.20 -32.18
CA ARG A 420 17.23 18.54 -32.76
C ARG A 420 18.16 18.82 -33.95
N GLN A 421 19.28 18.10 -34.07
CA GLN A 421 20.31 18.29 -35.10
C GLN A 421 20.77 19.75 -35.28
N ASN A 422 20.69 20.56 -34.22
CA ASN A 422 21.13 21.96 -34.25
C ASN A 422 22.64 22.04 -33.95
N PRO A 423 23.46 22.72 -34.78
CA PRO A 423 24.90 22.85 -34.54
C PRO A 423 25.25 23.45 -33.16
N GLY A 424 24.38 24.28 -32.59
CA GLY A 424 24.58 24.87 -31.26
C GLY A 424 24.43 23.89 -30.09
N ASP A 425 23.79 22.75 -30.31
CA ASP A 425 23.43 21.81 -29.23
C ASP A 425 24.58 20.83 -28.91
N TYR A 426 25.62 20.76 -29.75
CA TYR A 426 26.77 19.86 -29.53
C TYR A 426 27.46 20.11 -28.18
N GLN A 427 27.65 21.38 -27.81
CA GLN A 427 28.26 21.74 -26.54
C GLN A 427 27.39 21.34 -25.34
N LEU A 428 26.05 21.38 -25.51
CA LEU A 428 25.10 20.98 -24.48
C LEU A 428 25.08 19.46 -24.30
N VAL A 429 25.17 18.70 -25.40
CA VAL A 429 25.33 17.23 -25.35
C VAL A 429 26.56 16.84 -24.54
N GLU A 430 27.72 17.44 -24.83
CA GLU A 430 28.96 17.14 -24.08
C GLU A 430 28.87 17.56 -22.61
N LYS A 431 28.25 18.71 -22.32
CA LYS A 431 27.98 19.17 -20.95
C LYS A 431 27.14 18.16 -20.17
N TYR A 432 26.02 17.70 -20.72
CA TYR A 432 25.12 16.78 -20.03
C TYR A 432 25.69 15.36 -19.90
N LYS A 433 26.51 14.90 -20.86
CA LYS A 433 27.29 13.66 -20.71
C LYS A 433 28.26 13.72 -19.54
N LEU A 434 28.97 14.85 -19.38
CA LEU A 434 29.90 15.06 -18.27
C LEU A 434 29.15 15.03 -16.93
N MET A 435 28.04 15.77 -16.82
CA MET A 435 27.22 15.79 -15.60
C MET A 435 26.70 14.41 -15.21
N MET A 436 26.25 13.61 -16.19
CA MET A 436 25.84 12.22 -15.96
C MET A 436 27.00 11.36 -15.43
N HIS A 437 28.20 11.50 -16.01
CA HIS A 437 29.37 10.76 -15.56
C HIS A 437 29.81 11.14 -14.14
N GLU A 438 29.81 12.44 -13.82
CA GLU A 438 30.11 12.94 -12.48
C GLU A 438 29.11 12.42 -11.44
N ASN A 439 27.82 12.35 -11.78
CA ASN A 439 26.80 11.81 -10.90
C ASN A 439 27.01 10.31 -10.62
N LEU A 440 27.28 9.52 -11.65
CA LEU A 440 27.62 8.10 -11.53
C LEU A 440 28.83 7.86 -10.63
N LEU A 441 29.87 8.70 -10.75
CA LEU A 441 31.05 8.62 -9.90
C LEU A 441 30.70 8.90 -8.43
N LYS A 442 29.92 9.96 -8.16
CA LYS A 442 29.48 10.29 -6.79
C LYS A 442 28.70 9.14 -6.15
N MET A 443 27.76 8.53 -6.88
CA MET A 443 26.98 7.39 -6.37
C MET A 443 27.86 6.17 -6.07
N ASN A 444 28.87 5.89 -6.91
CA ASN A 444 29.82 4.79 -6.68
C ASN A 444 30.76 5.04 -5.50
N HIS A 445 31.12 6.30 -5.22
CA HIS A 445 31.90 6.65 -4.03
C HIS A 445 31.08 6.46 -2.76
N VAL A 446 29.81 6.90 -2.75
CA VAL A 446 28.90 6.70 -1.62
C VAL A 446 28.69 5.20 -1.35
N SER A 447 28.44 4.38 -2.37
CA SER A 447 28.28 2.93 -2.18
C SER A 447 29.55 2.24 -1.67
N SER A 448 30.74 2.75 -2.03
CA SER A 448 32.00 2.24 -1.50
C SER A 448 32.24 2.61 -0.04
N GLU A 449 31.78 3.77 0.44
CA GLU A 449 31.93 4.18 1.84
C GLU A 449 31.05 3.37 2.80
N PHE A 450 29.87 2.93 2.37
CA PHE A 450 29.01 2.02 3.16
C PHE A 450 29.56 0.57 3.26
N ASP A 451 30.45 0.15 2.34
CA ASP A 451 31.06 -1.19 2.35
C ASP A 451 32.29 -1.27 3.29
N TYR A 452 32.77 -0.11 3.79
CA TYR A 452 33.85 -0.01 4.78
C TYR A 452 33.37 0.15 6.22
N SER A 453 32.08 0.45 6.48
CA SER A 453 31.57 0.54 7.87
C SER A 453 31.27 -0.83 8.52
N ASP A 454 31.17 -1.92 7.75
CA ASP A 454 30.88 -3.27 8.27
C ASP A 454 32.13 -4.14 8.50
N LYS A 455 33.34 -3.61 8.26
CA LYS A 455 34.60 -4.39 8.39
C LYS A 455 35.49 -4.03 9.58
N ASP A 456 35.19 -2.96 10.32
CA ASP A 456 36.05 -2.51 11.42
C ASP A 456 35.65 -3.03 12.82
N GLU A 457 34.65 -3.90 12.95
CA GLU A 457 34.30 -4.53 14.25
C GLU A 457 34.76 -6.00 14.42
N LYS A 458 35.54 -6.56 13.48
CA LYS A 458 36.05 -7.94 13.61
C LYS A 458 37.54 -8.09 13.39
N THR A 459 38.36 -7.36 14.15
CA THR A 459 39.72 -7.86 14.45
C THR A 459 40.33 -7.19 15.67
N GLU A 460 39.94 -7.62 16.88
CA GLU A 460 40.84 -7.63 18.04
C GLU A 460 40.30 -8.55 19.16
N ILE A 461 40.45 -9.86 18.97
CA ILE A 461 40.62 -10.77 20.12
C ILE A 461 41.94 -11.51 19.92
N THR A 462 42.87 -11.07 20.75
CA THR A 462 44.26 -11.45 20.89
C THR A 462 44.41 -12.92 21.28
N ARG A 463 45.39 -13.58 20.65
CA ARG A 463 46.03 -14.78 21.18
C ARG A 463 46.70 -14.49 22.53
N GLY A 464 46.48 -15.35 23.52
CA GLY A 464 47.29 -15.48 24.75
C GLY A 464 46.83 -16.71 25.53
N HIS A 465 47.45 -17.86 25.31
CA HIS A 465 48.37 -18.54 26.25
C HIS A 465 47.68 -19.31 27.39
N LEU A 466 47.88 -20.64 27.31
CA LEU A 466 47.59 -21.74 28.24
C LEU A 466 46.15 -22.25 28.34
#